data_AF-A0A650CPH3-F1
#
_entry.id   AF-A0A650CPH3-F1
#
_cell.length_a   1.000
_cell.length_b   1.000
_cell.length_c   1.000
_cell.angle_alpha   90.00
_cell.angle_beta   90.00
_cell.angle_gamma   90.00
#
_symmetry.space_group_name_H-M   'P 1'
#
loop_
_entity.id
_entity.type
_entity.pdbx_description
1 polymer ?
#
loop_
_entity_poly.entity_id
_entity_poly.type
_entity_poly.pdbx_seq_one_letter_code
_entity_poly.pdbx_strand_id
1 'polypeptide(L)'
;MSITNEDTLKNNVVLISATDLEEEIKELREKIKNLNDSTNQEFNNVKSQFDKLFTITSWLNIARSQGLWKAKTCRHVSNDTCNAWSISEPEKLGIPQDAIVVQDNGSKKVVVTKFSDICITCPLYEPKRT
;
A
#
# COMPACT_ATOMS: atom_id res chain seq x y z
N MET A 1 -49.90 51.62 -44.13
CA MET A 1 -48.73 50.72 -44.20
C MET A 1 -48.38 50.32 -42.78
N SER A 2 -48.90 49.19 -42.31
CA SER A 2 -48.49 48.60 -41.03
C SER A 2 -47.72 47.33 -41.36
N ILE A 3 -46.42 47.39 -41.07
CA ILE A 3 -45.44 46.35 -41.35
C ILE A 3 -45.78 45.16 -40.44
N THR A 4 -45.86 43.99 -41.07
CA THR A 4 -46.21 42.69 -40.52
C THR A 4 -45.21 42.25 -39.45
N ASN A 5 -45.62 42.29 -38.17
CA ASN A 5 -44.88 41.71 -37.04
C ASN A 5 -44.84 40.17 -37.07
N GLU A 6 -45.46 39.52 -38.06
CA GLU A 6 -45.47 38.06 -38.18
C GLU A 6 -44.21 37.47 -38.84
N ASP A 7 -43.42 38.28 -39.55
CA ASP A 7 -42.26 37.79 -40.30
C ASP A 7 -40.97 37.68 -39.47
N THR A 8 -40.93 38.24 -38.27
CA THR A 8 -39.75 38.17 -37.38
C THR A 8 -39.78 37.00 -36.38
N LEU A 9 -40.93 36.32 -36.24
CA LEU A 9 -41.07 35.15 -35.35
C LEU A 9 -40.82 33.80 -36.04
N LYS A 10 -40.72 33.76 -37.37
CA LYS A 10 -40.59 32.51 -38.14
C LYS A 10 -39.18 31.88 -38.16
N ASN A 11 -38.13 32.61 -37.76
CA ASN A 11 -36.76 32.19 -38.05
C ASN A 11 -35.96 31.54 -36.92
N ASN A 12 -36.54 31.28 -35.74
CA ASN A 12 -35.81 30.65 -34.63
C ASN A 12 -36.45 29.36 -34.10
N VAL A 13 -37.36 28.73 -34.86
CA VAL A 13 -37.80 27.36 -34.56
C VAL A 13 -36.80 26.41 -35.22
N VAL A 14 -35.75 26.05 -34.49
CA VAL A 14 -34.87 24.94 -34.86
C VAL A 14 -35.71 23.67 -34.72
N LEU A 15 -36.21 23.15 -35.84
CA LEU A 15 -36.88 21.86 -35.91
C LEU A 15 -35.82 20.77 -35.74
N ILE A 16 -35.52 20.43 -34.48
CA ILE A 16 -34.77 19.23 -34.17
C ILE A 16 -35.68 18.05 -34.53
N SER A 17 -35.26 17.18 -35.43
CA SER A 17 -36.03 15.97 -35.74
C SER A 17 -36.06 15.10 -34.49
N ALA A 18 -37.21 14.48 -34.18
CA ALA A 18 -37.29 13.50 -33.11
C ALA A 18 -36.25 12.36 -33.29
N THR A 19 -35.85 12.08 -34.53
CA THR A 19 -34.82 11.12 -34.90
C THR A 19 -33.42 11.54 -34.45
N ASP A 20 -33.06 12.83 -34.61
CA ASP A 20 -31.76 13.37 -34.19
C ASP A 20 -31.65 13.31 -32.65
N LEU A 21 -32.76 13.59 -31.96
CA LEU A 21 -32.84 13.51 -30.51
C LEU A 21 -32.72 12.07 -29.99
N GLU A 22 -33.33 11.10 -30.68
CA GLU A 22 -33.20 9.67 -30.35
C GLU A 22 -31.76 9.17 -30.51
N GLU A 23 -31.05 9.63 -31.54
CA GLU A 23 -29.66 9.28 -31.79
C GLU A 23 -28.74 9.86 -30.71
N GLU A 24 -28.92 11.14 -30.35
CA GLU A 24 -28.20 11.77 -29.22
C GLU A 24 -28.46 11.05 -27.88
N ILE A 25 -29.72 10.68 -27.60
CA ILE A 25 -30.06 9.93 -26.38
C ILE A 25 -29.37 8.56 -26.38
N LYS A 26 -29.29 7.89 -27.53
CA LYS A 26 -28.61 6.60 -27.65
C LYS A 26 -27.11 6.73 -27.41
N GLU A 27 -26.46 7.74 -28.00
CA GLU A 27 -25.05 8.03 -27.76
C GLU A 27 -24.77 8.35 -26.29
N LEU A 28 -25.62 9.16 -25.66
CA LEU A 28 -25.50 9.50 -24.24
C LEU A 28 -25.63 8.26 -23.36
N ARG A 29 -26.56 7.35 -23.68
CA ARG A 29 -26.71 6.07 -22.96
C ARG A 29 -25.47 5.19 -23.10
N GLU A 30 -24.89 5.10 -24.29
CA GLU A 30 -23.64 4.35 -24.49
C GLU A 30 -22.46 4.98 -23.74
N LYS A 31 -22.32 6.32 -23.79
CA LYS A 31 -21.29 7.04 -23.02
C LYS A 31 -21.43 6.79 -21.53
N ILE A 32 -22.65 6.87 -20.98
CA ILE A 32 -22.91 6.59 -19.56
C ILE A 32 -22.56 5.14 -19.21
N LYS A 33 -22.93 4.19 -20.06
CA LYS A 33 -22.59 2.77 -19.85
C LYS A 33 -21.07 2.55 -19.85
N ASN A 34 -20.37 3.11 -20.82
CA ASN A 34 -18.90 3.00 -20.92
C ASN A 34 -18.20 3.65 -19.71
N LEU A 35 -18.69 4.81 -19.25
CA LEU A 35 -18.20 5.46 -18.04
C LEU A 35 -18.40 4.58 -16.80
N ASN A 36 -19.59 3.98 -16.65
CA ASN A 36 -19.89 3.11 -15.52
C ASN A 36 -19.02 1.84 -15.53
N ASP A 37 -18.84 1.22 -16.71
CA ASP A 37 -18.01 0.04 -16.88
C ASP A 37 -16.53 0.35 -16.58
N SER A 38 -16.01 1.48 -17.07
CA SER A 38 -14.65 1.97 -16.75
C SER A 38 -14.49 2.23 -15.25
N THR A 39 -15.46 2.89 -14.62
CA THR A 39 -15.42 3.19 -13.19
C THR A 39 -15.41 1.92 -12.35
N ASN A 40 -16.23 0.93 -12.72
CA ASN A 40 -16.24 -0.38 -12.06
C ASN A 40 -14.90 -1.10 -12.22
N GLN A 41 -14.28 -1.02 -13.39
CA GLN A 41 -12.96 -1.61 -13.63
C GLN A 41 -11.87 -0.94 -12.78
N GLU A 42 -11.86 0.39 -12.70
CA GLU A 42 -10.94 1.14 -11.85
C GLU A 42 -11.15 0.81 -10.36
N PHE A 43 -12.40 0.76 -9.91
CA PHE A 43 -12.72 0.40 -8.54
C PHE A 43 -12.23 -1.00 -8.18
N ASN A 44 -12.44 -1.98 -9.07
CA ASN A 44 -11.95 -3.34 -8.88
C ASN A 44 -10.41 -3.41 -8.85
N ASN A 45 -9.73 -2.61 -9.68
CA ASN A 45 -8.28 -2.52 -9.65
C ASN A 45 -7.77 -1.93 -8.32
N VAL A 46 -8.37 -0.83 -7.86
CA VAL A 46 -8.04 -0.20 -6.57
C VAL A 46 -8.28 -1.18 -5.42
N LYS A 47 -9.44 -1.87 -5.41
CA LYS A 47 -9.75 -2.91 -4.42
C LYS A 47 -8.68 -4.00 -4.40
N SER A 48 -8.26 -4.50 -5.58
CA SER A 48 -7.20 -5.50 -5.68
C SER A 48 -5.86 -5.01 -5.11
N GLN A 49 -5.52 -3.73 -5.32
CA GLN A 49 -4.31 -3.13 -4.74
C GLN A 49 -4.41 -3.04 -3.22
N PHE A 50 -5.56 -2.65 -2.68
CA PHE A 50 -5.80 -2.66 -1.22
C PHE A 50 -5.71 -4.07 -0.63
N ASP A 51 -6.28 -5.08 -1.27
CA ASP A 51 -6.20 -6.47 -0.81
C ASP A 51 -4.75 -6.97 -0.78
N LYS A 52 -3.92 -6.57 -1.76
CA LYS A 52 -2.48 -6.86 -1.76
C LYS A 52 -1.76 -6.17 -0.61
N LEU A 53 -2.03 -4.90 -0.36
CA LEU A 53 -1.45 -4.16 0.77
C LEU A 53 -1.84 -4.80 2.11
N PHE A 54 -3.11 -5.17 2.28
CA PHE A 54 -3.58 -5.88 3.45
C PHE A 54 -2.83 -7.20 3.64
N THR A 55 -2.66 -7.98 2.58
CA THR A 55 -1.92 -9.24 2.61
C THR A 55 -0.45 -9.03 3.02
N ILE A 56 0.22 -8.04 2.43
CA ILE A 56 1.62 -7.71 2.76
C ILE A 56 1.76 -7.30 4.22
N THR A 57 0.89 -6.42 4.71
CA THR A 57 0.94 -5.97 6.11
C THR A 57 0.67 -7.10 7.10
N SER A 58 -0.23 -8.02 6.76
CA SER A 58 -0.47 -9.24 7.54
C SER A 58 0.79 -10.11 7.64
N TRP A 59 1.46 -10.35 6.50
CA TRP A 59 2.74 -11.08 6.49
C TRP A 59 3.84 -10.39 7.29
N LEU A 60 3.94 -9.07 7.23
CA LEU A 60 4.89 -8.29 8.04
C LEU A 60 4.63 -8.47 9.54
N ASN A 61 3.36 -8.50 9.96
CA ASN A 61 3.01 -8.74 11.36
C ASN A 61 3.39 -10.15 11.82
N ILE A 62 3.17 -11.17 10.98
CA ILE A 62 3.59 -12.55 11.25
C ILE A 62 5.12 -12.62 11.37
N ALA A 63 5.83 -12.02 10.42
CA ALA A 63 7.29 -11.97 10.44
C ALA A 63 7.81 -11.29 11.71
N ARG A 64 7.26 -10.14 12.10
CA ARG A 64 7.61 -9.46 13.36
C ARG A 64 7.35 -10.32 14.59
N SER A 65 6.22 -11.02 14.63
CA SER A 65 5.91 -11.98 15.71
C SER A 65 6.98 -13.09 15.79
N GLN A 66 7.41 -13.62 14.65
CA GLN A 66 8.50 -14.60 14.59
C GLN A 66 9.84 -14.00 15.08
N GLY A 67 10.16 -12.77 14.69
CA GLY A 67 11.35 -12.05 15.15
C GLY A 67 11.36 -11.88 16.67
N LEU A 68 10.24 -11.42 17.25
CA LEU A 68 10.05 -11.28 18.69
C LEU A 68 10.18 -12.61 19.42
N TRP A 69 9.57 -13.68 18.90
CA TRP A 69 9.69 -15.01 19.48
C TRP A 69 11.14 -15.47 19.48
N LYS A 70 11.82 -15.42 18.32
CA LYS A 70 13.25 -15.78 18.20
C LYS A 70 14.12 -14.96 19.14
N ALA A 71 13.89 -13.65 19.27
CA ALA A 71 14.65 -12.80 20.19
C ALA A 71 14.54 -13.26 21.65
N LYS A 72 13.37 -13.76 22.07
CA LYS A 72 13.13 -14.24 23.45
C LYS A 72 13.69 -15.64 23.70
N THR A 73 13.58 -16.53 22.70
CA THR A 73 13.89 -17.95 22.84
C THR A 73 15.29 -18.34 22.39
N CYS A 74 16.03 -17.47 21.71
CA CYS A 74 17.36 -17.78 21.18
C CYS A 74 18.43 -17.85 22.28
N ARG A 75 19.27 -18.89 22.23
CA ARG A 75 20.39 -19.15 23.14
C ARG A 75 21.49 -18.08 23.05
N HIS A 76 21.66 -17.46 21.88
CA HIS A 76 22.68 -16.45 21.66
C HIS A 76 22.32 -15.07 22.25
N VAL A 77 21.11 -14.91 22.78
CA VAL A 77 20.67 -13.68 23.42
C VAL A 77 21.04 -13.72 24.90
N SER A 78 21.88 -12.77 25.32
CA SER A 78 22.29 -12.55 26.71
C SER A 78 22.22 -11.06 27.02
N ASN A 79 21.67 -10.70 28.18
CA ASN A 79 21.43 -9.31 28.59
C ASN A 79 20.79 -8.48 27.45
N ASP A 80 19.69 -9.01 26.91
CA ASP A 80 18.90 -8.42 25.82
C ASP A 80 19.65 -8.19 24.49
N THR A 81 20.90 -8.63 24.39
CA THR A 81 21.79 -8.40 23.25
C THR A 81 22.06 -9.71 22.52
N CYS A 82 22.01 -9.68 21.19
CA CYS A 82 22.39 -10.83 20.38
C CYS A 82 23.92 -10.92 20.25
N ASN A 83 24.50 -12.01 20.74
CA ASN A 83 25.94 -12.25 20.67
C ASN A 83 26.39 -12.93 19.37
N ALA A 84 25.47 -13.59 18.65
CA ALA A 84 25.78 -14.28 17.40
C ALA A 84 26.06 -13.31 16.25
N TRP A 85 25.33 -12.20 16.19
CA TRP A 85 25.52 -11.19 15.16
C TRP A 85 26.65 -10.22 15.55
N SER A 86 27.46 -9.84 14.58
CA SER A 86 28.39 -8.72 14.67
C SER A 86 28.15 -7.83 13.47
N ILE A 87 27.78 -6.57 13.69
CA ILE A 87 27.31 -5.70 12.61
C ILE A 87 28.28 -4.55 12.45
N SER A 88 29.00 -4.51 11.33
CA SER A 88 29.96 -3.44 11.06
C SER A 88 29.27 -2.08 10.85
N GLU A 89 28.19 -2.08 10.05
CA GLU A 89 27.48 -0.88 9.56
C GLU A 89 25.97 -0.97 9.82
N PRO A 90 25.51 -0.75 11.08
CA PRO A 90 24.10 -0.89 11.46
C PRO A 90 23.17 0.10 10.75
N GLU A 91 23.65 1.30 10.43
CA GLU A 91 22.92 2.33 9.71
C GLU A 91 22.52 1.90 8.28
N LYS A 92 23.39 1.17 7.57
CA LYS A 92 23.08 0.64 6.24
C LYS A 92 21.99 -0.44 6.27
N LEU A 93 21.82 -1.09 7.43
CA LEU A 93 20.78 -2.10 7.66
C LEU A 93 19.50 -1.51 8.24
N GLY A 94 19.46 -0.18 8.46
CA GLY A 94 18.30 0.50 9.06
C GLY A 94 18.09 0.16 10.53
N ILE A 95 19.14 -0.29 11.24
CA ILE A 95 19.03 -0.59 12.67
C ILE A 95 19.12 0.73 13.44
N PRO A 96 18.14 1.03 14.33
CA PRO A 96 18.18 2.20 15.18
C PRO A 96 19.46 2.24 16.04
N GLN A 97 20.09 3.41 16.15
CA GLN A 97 21.34 3.55 16.90
C GLN A 97 21.18 3.25 18.40
N ASP A 98 19.99 3.50 18.96
CA ASP A 98 19.66 3.16 20.35
C ASP A 98 19.49 1.66 20.59
N ALA A 99 19.40 0.86 19.52
CA ALA A 99 19.40 -0.60 19.53
C ALA A 99 20.81 -1.20 19.31
N ILE A 100 21.87 -0.38 19.27
CA ILE A 100 23.26 -0.83 19.12
C ILE A 100 24.04 -0.64 20.41
N VAL A 101 24.79 -1.66 20.81
CA VAL A 101 25.76 -1.61 21.90
C VAL A 101 27.14 -1.91 21.35
N VAL A 102 28.10 -1.05 21.64
CA VAL A 102 29.51 -1.27 21.31
C VAL A 102 30.18 -1.93 22.51
N GLN A 103 30.73 -3.13 22.31
CA GLN A 103 31.49 -3.85 23.32
C GLN A 103 32.94 -3.33 23.40
N ASP A 104 33.64 -3.64 24.50
CA ASP A 104 35.02 -3.20 24.74
C ASP A 104 36.02 -3.62 23.66
N ASN A 105 35.71 -4.70 22.92
CA ASN A 105 36.49 -5.17 21.77
C ASN A 105 36.19 -4.41 20.46
N GLY A 106 35.39 -3.35 20.50
CA GLY A 106 34.95 -2.57 19.35
C GLY A 106 33.84 -3.24 18.52
N SER A 107 33.37 -4.44 18.90
CA SER A 107 32.27 -5.11 18.19
C SER A 107 30.94 -4.45 18.50
N LYS A 108 30.13 -4.21 17.46
CA LYS A 108 28.78 -3.66 17.61
C LYS A 108 27.78 -4.82 17.62
N LYS A 109 26.98 -4.87 18.68
CA LYS A 109 25.94 -5.87 18.91
C LYS A 109 24.57 -5.21 18.90
N VAL A 110 23.54 -5.99 18.55
CA VAL A 110 22.16 -5.51 18.50
C VAL A 110 21.41 -5.89 19.78
N VAL A 111 20.77 -4.91 20.39
CA VAL A 111 19.81 -5.07 21.47
C VAL A 111 18.49 -5.54 20.86
N VAL A 112 18.25 -6.85 20.91
CA VAL A 112 17.12 -7.49 20.22
C VAL A 112 15.78 -7.25 20.91
N THR A 113 15.77 -6.73 22.14
CA THR A 113 14.54 -6.23 22.79
C THR A 113 14.07 -4.90 22.21
N LYS A 114 14.99 -4.09 21.68
CA LYS A 114 14.69 -2.82 20.99
C LYS A 114 14.48 -3.01 19.49
N PHE A 115 15.22 -3.93 18.88
CA PHE A 115 15.13 -4.24 17.47
C PHE A 115 15.10 -5.75 17.20
N SER A 116 13.94 -6.37 17.43
CA SER A 116 13.72 -7.80 17.20
C SER A 116 13.61 -8.18 15.74
N ASP A 117 13.43 -7.20 14.84
CA ASP A 117 13.19 -7.43 13.42
C ASP A 117 14.41 -8.08 12.74
N ILE A 118 15.62 -7.86 13.28
CA ILE A 118 16.82 -8.57 12.82
C ILE A 118 16.75 -10.10 13.05
N CYS A 119 15.97 -10.54 14.04
CA CYS A 119 15.84 -11.96 14.35
C CYS A 119 14.97 -12.70 13.33
N ILE A 120 14.12 -12.00 12.57
CA ILE A 120 13.22 -12.58 11.57
C ILE A 120 14.02 -13.45 10.60
N THR A 121 15.11 -12.90 10.07
CA THR A 121 15.97 -13.50 9.06
C THR A 121 17.20 -14.22 9.63
N CYS A 122 17.35 -14.28 10.96
CA CYS A 122 18.55 -14.83 11.59
C CYS A 122 18.72 -16.33 11.24
N PRO A 123 19.80 -16.71 10.53
CA PRO A 123 20.09 -18.11 10.21
C PRO A 123 20.74 -18.86 11.37
N LEU A 124 21.28 -18.12 12.35
CA LEU A 124 21.99 -18.64 13.53
C LEU A 124 21.04 -18.84 14.72
N TYR A 125 19.74 -19.01 14.49
CA TYR A 125 18.80 -19.25 15.58
C TYR A 125 19.05 -20.63 16.21
N GLU A 126 19.39 -20.65 17.49
CA GLU A 126 19.44 -21.86 18.32
C GLU A 126 18.51 -21.66 19.52
N PRO A 127 17.54 -22.56 19.78
CA PRO A 127 16.66 -22.42 20.95
C PRO A 127 17.45 -22.59 22.26
N LYS A 128 17.09 -21.84 23.30
CA LYS A 128 17.56 -22.09 24.67
C LYS A 128 17.16 -23.50 25.07
N ARG A 129 18.15 -24.32 25.45
CA ARG A 129 17.88 -25.63 26.07
C ARG A 129 17.35 -25.34 27.47
N THR A 130 16.09 -25.70 27.73
CA THR A 130 15.50 -25.77 29.07
C THR A 130 16.24 -26.79 29.92
#